data_AF-A0A1Y5KB82-F1
#
_entry.id   AF-A0A1Y5KB82-F1
#
_cell.length_a   1.000
_cell.length_b   1.000
_cell.length_c   1.000
_cell.angle_alpha   90.00
_cell.angle_beta   90.00
_cell.angle_gamma   90.00
#
_symmetry.space_group_name_H-M   'P 1'
#
loop_
_entity.id
_entity.type
_entity.pdbx_description
1 polymer ?
#
loop_
_entity_poly.entity_id
_entity_poly.type
_entity_poly.pdbx_seq_one_letter_code
_entity_poly.pdbx_strand_id
1 'polypeptide(L)'
;MSIFKKNKIGLLLGVTAITLSMTVAAMDRIPVRFIVAADSHSGSGKRASTSDLDDGINQLNTFYSDIDVEFYRDEIIYITNDDVDGINDDDWNTDNEEDVKPWFSYGKMNIIVASLDGLNGHAYWNYEGRDVIEIEPNKLDTSTIAHEVGHSLSLKHTYSGWDDETIAVMEGSSGYKYGDNIIDTPVDPGERANFDDCEWIGSDEDSNGEEYDPDGFNIMGKGQNECRDKFSNAQNKRMKRIVQTHKFHLFDKYGSNQNPNCSNSPKVTSYPSREQFNYEDEVSDTPWVQDAFNDDEFSWKLDFDTSSSSTGANEPYEGQSFAHIDSSHEFLSDNDEIAMLSPCYDITNKDFAEVRFRYHMYGSDIGELTLEITEDNGLNWNELWSKSGEQHSSGNSSWSTATISLDHYLGKDVQLRLTGKVKGGGKGDISVDDIKFSASGDTGGNGSQTISIAIQSGSDDAEEMVSSGEVNLSSSDLELVEESGSSAKEQLVGLRFDNANIPADATIESATIQFTVDATNTGNTNLTIYGHYSGNSDTFSSSDDDISDRPLTSASVNWTPEVWDVIGRKSNNEKTPDLKSIVQELVNKSTWDTDSAVTFIISGEGEREAESYEGTEGGEAVLTITYSN
;
A
#
# COMPACT_ATOMS: atom_id res chain seq x y z
N MET A 1 36.97 -43.51 -45.72
CA MET A 1 36.53 -43.78 -47.11
C MET A 1 35.45 -42.77 -47.46
N SER A 2 35.70 -41.90 -48.45
CA SER A 2 34.78 -40.98 -49.16
C SER A 2 33.96 -39.96 -48.33
N ILE A 3 34.39 -38.69 -48.22
CA ILE A 3 34.12 -37.55 -49.13
C ILE A 3 32.65 -37.09 -49.10
N PHE A 4 32.39 -35.88 -48.59
CA PHE A 4 31.75 -34.79 -49.36
C PHE A 4 32.14 -33.41 -48.78
N LYS A 5 32.87 -32.62 -49.59
CA LYS A 5 32.98 -31.15 -49.50
C LYS A 5 31.97 -30.56 -50.47
N LYS A 6 31.30 -29.45 -50.11
CA LYS A 6 31.24 -28.23 -50.94
C LYS A 6 30.55 -27.04 -50.24
N ASN A 7 31.37 -26.00 -50.07
CA ASN A 7 31.16 -24.55 -49.95
C ASN A 7 29.74 -23.97 -50.12
N LYS A 8 29.44 -22.95 -49.30
CA LYS A 8 29.05 -21.60 -49.76
C LYS A 8 29.49 -20.53 -48.74
N ILE A 9 30.06 -19.46 -49.29
CA ILE A 9 30.44 -18.20 -48.63
C ILE A 9 29.18 -17.34 -48.48
N GLY A 10 29.01 -16.65 -47.35
CA GLY A 10 27.97 -15.63 -47.16
C GLY A 10 28.00 -14.92 -45.81
N LEU A 11 28.56 -13.70 -45.83
CA LEU A 11 28.19 -12.50 -45.06
C LEU A 11 28.24 -12.47 -43.51
N LEU A 12 28.97 -11.47 -43.01
CA LEU A 12 28.95 -10.96 -41.63
C LEU A 12 27.53 -10.59 -41.18
N LEU A 13 27.17 -11.00 -39.96
CA LEU A 13 26.34 -10.23 -39.03
C LEU A 13 26.88 -10.54 -37.63
N GLY A 14 27.54 -9.55 -37.03
CA GLY A 14 27.92 -9.62 -35.62
C GLY A 14 26.65 -9.50 -34.79
N VAL A 15 26.17 -10.63 -34.27
CA VAL A 15 25.14 -10.63 -33.24
C VAL A 15 25.89 -10.50 -31.92
N THR A 16 25.89 -9.28 -31.37
CA THR A 16 26.21 -9.07 -29.96
C THR A 16 25.20 -9.87 -29.16
N ALA A 17 25.63 -10.96 -28.53
CA ALA A 17 24.80 -11.65 -27.55
C ALA A 17 24.61 -10.69 -26.38
N ILE A 18 23.46 -10.03 -26.33
CA ILE A 18 22.96 -9.40 -25.11
C ILE A 18 22.60 -10.57 -24.20
N THR A 19 23.52 -10.99 -23.35
CA THR A 19 23.20 -11.81 -22.18
C THR A 19 22.40 -10.92 -21.25
N LEU A 20 21.07 -10.96 -21.38
CA LEU A 20 20.19 -10.49 -20.33
C LEU A 20 20.42 -11.44 -19.15
N SER A 21 21.22 -11.00 -18.17
CA SER A 21 21.32 -11.69 -16.89
C SER A 21 20.02 -11.42 -16.15
N MET A 22 19.00 -12.23 -16.41
CA MET A 22 17.87 -12.34 -15.51
C MET A 22 18.41 -13.00 -14.23
N THR A 23 18.80 -12.19 -13.26
CA THR A 23 18.85 -12.63 -11.87
C THR A 23 17.41 -12.94 -11.49
N VAL A 24 17.07 -14.23 -11.40
CA VAL A 24 15.85 -14.66 -10.72
C VAL A 24 15.97 -14.15 -9.29
N ALA A 25 15.00 -13.38 -8.81
CA ALA A 25 14.96 -12.96 -7.42
C ALA A 25 15.02 -14.22 -6.54
N ALA A 26 15.80 -14.18 -5.46
CA ALA A 26 15.84 -15.29 -4.52
C ALA A 26 14.50 -15.34 -3.79
N MET A 27 13.87 -16.52 -3.73
CA MET A 27 12.63 -16.72 -2.98
C MET A 27 12.90 -16.70 -1.47
N ASP A 28 11.96 -16.18 -0.70
CA ASP A 28 11.97 -16.24 0.75
C ASP A 28 11.59 -17.65 1.21
N ARG A 29 12.50 -18.28 1.96
CA ARG A 29 12.38 -19.70 2.31
C ARG A 29 11.85 -19.89 3.72
N ILE A 30 10.60 -20.33 3.85
CA ILE A 30 9.93 -20.55 5.14
C ILE A 30 10.15 -22.01 5.58
N PRO A 31 10.85 -22.25 6.71
CA PRO A 31 10.95 -23.58 7.31
C PRO A 31 9.62 -23.98 7.94
N VAL A 32 9.17 -25.19 7.62
CA VAL A 32 7.97 -25.80 8.20
C VAL A 32 8.36 -26.86 9.22
N ARG A 33 7.87 -26.71 10.45
CA ARG A 33 7.93 -27.74 11.50
C ARG A 33 6.58 -28.45 11.56
N PHE A 34 6.57 -29.73 11.22
CA PHE A 34 5.37 -30.56 11.43
C PHE A 34 5.35 -31.15 12.83
N ILE A 35 4.23 -30.98 13.53
CA ILE A 35 3.94 -31.56 14.83
C ILE A 35 2.84 -32.60 14.60
N VAL A 36 3.21 -33.87 14.51
CA VAL A 36 2.32 -34.94 14.05
C VAL A 36 1.87 -35.78 15.24
N ALA A 37 0.55 -35.87 15.44
CA ALA A 37 -0.03 -36.75 16.44
C ALA A 37 0.31 -38.23 16.14
N ALA A 38 0.68 -38.98 17.18
CA ALA A 38 1.11 -40.37 17.06
C ALA A 38 0.92 -41.18 18.35
N ASP A 39 0.98 -42.51 18.25
CA ASP A 39 0.94 -43.41 19.42
C ASP A 39 2.26 -43.38 20.22
N SER A 40 3.36 -42.94 19.60
CA SER A 40 4.67 -42.86 20.25
C SER A 40 5.55 -41.75 19.69
N HIS A 41 6.49 -41.25 20.50
CA HIS A 41 7.52 -40.28 20.09
C HIS A 41 8.45 -40.77 18.97
N SER A 42 8.41 -42.07 18.63
CA SER A 42 9.13 -42.60 17.46
C SER A 42 8.31 -42.55 16.17
N GLY A 43 7.09 -42.01 16.21
CA GLY A 43 6.16 -41.94 15.08
C GLY A 43 5.43 -43.25 14.78
N SER A 44 5.31 -44.17 15.75
CA SER A 44 4.41 -45.32 15.59
C SER A 44 2.98 -44.82 15.63
N GLY A 45 2.10 -45.35 14.76
CA GLY A 45 0.70 -44.93 14.71
C GLY A 45 0.47 -43.45 14.35
N LYS A 46 1.47 -42.80 13.73
CA LYS A 46 1.39 -41.41 13.30
C LYS A 46 0.21 -41.16 12.36
N ARG A 47 -0.44 -40.02 12.54
CA ARG A 47 -1.59 -39.57 11.74
C ARG A 47 -1.24 -39.25 10.28
N ALA A 48 0.00 -38.80 10.00
CA ALA A 48 0.49 -38.56 8.65
C ALA A 48 1.85 -39.22 8.40
N SER A 49 2.02 -39.76 7.20
CA SER A 49 3.29 -40.26 6.70
C SER A 49 4.17 -39.13 6.19
N THR A 50 5.47 -39.41 6.04
CA THR A 50 6.43 -38.47 5.45
C THR A 50 6.03 -38.06 4.03
N SER A 51 5.37 -38.95 3.27
CA SER A 51 4.85 -38.64 1.93
C SER A 51 3.73 -37.61 2.00
N ASP A 52 2.77 -37.82 2.91
CA ASP A 52 1.62 -36.91 3.06
C ASP A 52 2.10 -35.50 3.45
N LEU A 53 3.11 -35.41 4.34
CA LEU A 53 3.73 -34.12 4.68
C LEU A 53 4.44 -33.47 3.49
N ASP A 54 5.08 -34.26 2.62
CA ASP A 54 5.73 -33.76 1.41
C ASP A 54 4.68 -33.27 0.38
N ASP A 55 3.53 -33.93 0.30
CA ASP A 55 2.39 -33.46 -0.50
C ASP A 55 1.87 -32.11 -0.01
N GLY A 56 1.77 -31.91 1.31
CA GLY A 56 1.45 -30.60 1.91
C GLY A 56 2.43 -29.49 1.52
N ILE A 57 3.74 -29.76 1.59
CA ILE A 57 4.76 -28.80 1.13
C ILE A 57 4.61 -28.50 -0.37
N ASN A 58 4.30 -29.51 -1.19
CA ASN A 58 4.08 -29.30 -2.61
C ASN A 58 2.85 -28.42 -2.88
N GLN A 59 1.76 -28.58 -2.13
CA GLN A 59 0.58 -27.71 -2.23
C GLN A 59 0.95 -26.26 -1.89
N LEU A 60 1.66 -26.02 -0.79
CA LEU A 60 2.12 -24.67 -0.42
C LEU A 60 3.00 -24.05 -1.51
N ASN A 61 4.00 -24.78 -2.00
CA ASN A 61 4.87 -24.29 -3.08
C ASN A 61 4.17 -24.09 -4.43
N THR A 62 3.02 -24.72 -4.64
CA THR A 62 2.21 -24.50 -5.85
C THR A 62 1.47 -23.17 -5.78
N PHE A 63 0.91 -22.82 -4.62
CA PHE A 63 0.02 -21.65 -4.50
C PHE A 63 0.71 -20.37 -4.03
N TYR A 64 1.87 -20.46 -3.38
CA TYR A 64 2.60 -19.30 -2.85
C TYR A 64 3.81 -18.88 -3.70
N SER A 65 4.02 -19.50 -4.87
CA SER A 65 5.12 -19.12 -5.77
C SER A 65 4.98 -17.69 -6.28
N ASP A 66 3.74 -17.20 -6.44
CA ASP A 66 3.44 -15.88 -7.00
C ASP A 66 3.74 -14.72 -6.02
N ILE A 67 4.00 -15.04 -4.75
CA ILE A 67 4.45 -14.08 -3.74
C ILE A 67 5.94 -14.23 -3.39
N ASP A 68 6.70 -14.94 -4.23
CA ASP A 68 8.14 -15.21 -4.07
C ASP A 68 8.50 -16.02 -2.80
N VAL A 69 7.60 -16.88 -2.31
CA VAL A 69 7.80 -17.69 -1.10
C VAL A 69 7.97 -19.18 -1.43
N GLU A 70 8.97 -19.83 -0.83
CA GLU A 70 9.19 -21.27 -0.90
C GLU A 70 9.13 -21.89 0.50
N PHE A 71 8.23 -22.85 0.71
CA PHE A 71 8.15 -23.67 1.91
C PHE A 71 9.03 -24.90 1.79
N TYR A 72 9.68 -25.28 2.89
CA TYR A 72 10.38 -26.56 2.97
C TYR A 72 10.18 -27.22 4.33
N ARG A 73 10.08 -28.55 4.32
CA ARG A 73 10.02 -29.32 5.55
C ARG A 73 11.38 -29.27 6.25
N ASP A 74 11.41 -28.62 7.41
CA ASP A 74 12.61 -28.48 8.23
C ASP A 74 12.69 -29.57 9.30
N GLU A 75 11.60 -29.81 10.03
CA GLU A 75 11.57 -30.73 11.16
C GLU A 75 10.23 -31.47 11.26
N ILE A 76 10.27 -32.69 11.78
CA ILE A 76 9.08 -33.46 12.16
C ILE A 76 9.23 -33.87 13.63
N ILE A 77 8.23 -33.54 14.43
CA ILE A 77 8.08 -34.02 15.80
C ILE A 77 6.83 -34.89 15.89
N TYR A 78 6.92 -35.95 16.68
CA TYR A 78 5.78 -36.79 17.03
C TYR A 78 5.41 -36.56 18.48
N ILE A 79 4.15 -36.19 18.73
CA ILE A 79 3.58 -36.01 20.07
C ILE A 79 2.46 -37.00 20.31
N THR A 80 2.24 -37.36 21.57
CA THR A 80 1.27 -38.40 21.97
C THR A 80 0.28 -37.87 22.99
N ASN A 81 -0.74 -38.66 23.33
CA ASN A 81 -1.69 -38.33 24.40
C ASN A 81 -1.03 -38.24 25.80
N ASP A 82 0.20 -38.72 25.97
CA ASP A 82 0.96 -38.49 27.21
C ASP A 82 1.58 -37.08 27.28
N ASP A 83 1.74 -36.42 26.13
CA ASP A 83 2.26 -35.06 25.99
C ASP A 83 1.13 -34.02 26.08
N VAL A 84 0.06 -34.24 25.30
CA VAL A 84 -1.11 -33.37 25.18
C VAL A 84 -2.35 -34.26 25.16
N ASP A 85 -3.27 -34.09 26.11
CA ASP A 85 -4.42 -34.98 26.26
C ASP A 85 -5.32 -34.93 25.02
N GLY A 86 -5.61 -36.09 24.41
CA GLY A 86 -6.48 -36.21 23.24
C GLY A 86 -5.88 -35.81 21.89
N ILE A 87 -4.62 -35.37 21.79
CA ILE A 87 -4.01 -34.91 20.51
C ILE A 87 -4.01 -35.96 19.40
N ASN A 88 -3.97 -37.25 19.76
CA ASN A 88 -4.03 -38.37 18.83
C ASN A 88 -5.38 -39.09 18.87
N ASP A 89 -6.42 -38.49 19.43
CA ASP A 89 -7.79 -39.01 19.33
C ASP A 89 -8.39 -38.65 17.94
N ASP A 90 -9.58 -39.16 17.64
CA ASP A 90 -10.23 -38.94 16.32
C ASP A 90 -10.99 -37.60 16.27
N ASP A 91 -11.01 -36.85 17.37
CA ASP A 91 -11.79 -35.64 17.63
C ASP A 91 -10.97 -34.59 18.42
N TRP A 92 -9.71 -34.37 18.05
CA TRP A 92 -8.90 -33.31 18.61
C TRP A 92 -9.60 -31.96 18.44
N ASN A 93 -9.77 -31.26 19.56
CA ASN A 93 -10.35 -29.93 19.59
C ASN A 93 -9.29 -28.89 19.22
N THR A 94 -9.50 -28.17 18.13
CA THR A 94 -8.62 -27.10 17.65
C THR A 94 -8.45 -25.96 18.66
N ASP A 95 -9.43 -25.76 19.55
CA ASP A 95 -9.34 -24.74 20.61
C ASP A 95 -8.35 -25.10 21.75
N ASN A 96 -7.71 -26.28 21.68
CA ASN A 96 -6.70 -26.73 22.64
C ASN A 96 -5.26 -26.61 22.10
N GLU A 97 -5.05 -25.88 21.00
CA GLU A 97 -3.73 -25.65 20.39
C GLU A 97 -2.71 -25.04 21.36
N GLU A 98 -3.19 -24.27 22.34
CA GLU A 98 -2.44 -23.74 23.48
C GLU A 98 -1.58 -24.81 24.16
N ASP A 99 -2.14 -26.00 24.35
CA ASP A 99 -1.45 -27.11 25.01
C ASP A 99 -0.29 -27.64 24.16
N VAL A 100 -0.28 -27.36 22.85
CA VAL A 100 0.76 -27.77 21.89
C VAL A 100 1.89 -26.72 21.77
N LYS A 101 1.72 -25.51 22.31
CA LYS A 101 2.75 -24.45 22.30
C LYS A 101 4.16 -24.88 22.72
N PRO A 102 4.37 -25.78 23.73
CA PRO A 102 5.71 -26.23 24.10
C PRO A 102 6.50 -26.89 22.95
N TRP A 103 5.83 -27.31 21.89
CA TRP A 103 6.42 -27.90 20.69
C TRP A 103 6.51 -26.93 19.50
N PHE A 104 6.13 -25.66 19.66
CA PHE A 104 6.35 -24.66 18.62
C PHE A 104 7.84 -24.32 18.51
N SER A 105 8.25 -23.92 17.31
CA SER A 105 9.56 -23.34 17.06
C SER A 105 9.35 -21.95 16.50
N TYR A 106 9.88 -20.96 17.22
CA TYR A 106 9.97 -19.60 16.70
C TYR A 106 10.78 -19.58 15.39
N GLY A 107 10.41 -18.68 14.49
CA GLY A 107 11.03 -18.53 13.17
C GLY A 107 10.74 -19.67 12.20
N LYS A 108 9.72 -20.49 12.49
CA LYS A 108 9.22 -21.56 11.63
C LYS A 108 7.70 -21.50 11.59
N MET A 109 7.13 -21.89 10.45
CA MET A 109 5.71 -22.18 10.35
C MET A 109 5.45 -23.52 11.05
N ASN A 110 4.65 -23.52 12.11
CA ASN A 110 4.31 -24.72 12.85
C ASN A 110 3.02 -25.31 12.30
N ILE A 111 3.03 -26.58 11.90
CA ILE A 111 1.84 -27.25 11.36
C ILE A 111 1.53 -28.48 12.20
N ILE A 112 0.42 -28.42 12.94
CA ILE A 112 -0.13 -29.52 13.73
C ILE A 112 -0.93 -30.42 12.79
N VAL A 113 -0.65 -31.73 12.84
CA VAL A 113 -1.33 -32.73 12.02
C VAL A 113 -2.03 -33.74 12.93
N ALA A 114 -3.34 -33.54 13.11
CA ALA A 114 -4.22 -34.26 14.02
C ALA A 114 -5.64 -34.40 13.41
N SER A 115 -6.49 -35.25 13.97
CA SER A 115 -7.88 -35.39 13.48
C SER A 115 -8.78 -34.36 14.17
N LEU A 116 -9.37 -33.41 13.44
CA LEU A 116 -9.85 -32.12 13.93
C LEU A 116 -11.37 -32.04 14.18
N ASP A 117 -11.99 -33.05 14.81
CA ASP A 117 -13.43 -33.07 15.15
C ASP A 117 -14.38 -32.53 14.03
N GLY A 118 -14.18 -33.00 12.80
CA GLY A 118 -15.02 -32.65 11.66
C GLY A 118 -14.64 -31.34 10.93
N LEU A 119 -13.62 -30.62 11.39
CA LEU A 119 -12.95 -29.57 10.62
C LEU A 119 -11.97 -30.17 9.61
N ASN A 120 -11.63 -29.42 8.56
CA ASN A 120 -10.60 -29.83 7.59
C ASN A 120 -9.23 -29.23 7.91
N GLY A 121 -9.23 -28.07 8.56
CA GLY A 121 -8.07 -27.29 8.93
C GLY A 121 -8.51 -26.11 9.78
N HIS A 122 -7.54 -25.46 10.42
CA HIS A 122 -7.73 -24.25 11.19
C HIS A 122 -6.43 -23.42 11.19
N ALA A 123 -6.56 -22.11 11.27
CA ALA A 123 -5.44 -21.18 11.32
C ALA A 123 -5.79 -19.96 12.16
N TYR A 124 -4.73 -19.37 12.67
CA TYR A 124 -4.74 -18.18 13.51
C TYR A 124 -4.33 -16.96 12.69
N TRP A 125 -4.87 -15.81 13.04
CA TRP A 125 -4.62 -14.58 12.29
C TRP A 125 -3.18 -14.08 12.48
N ASN A 126 -2.70 -13.26 11.54
CA ASN A 126 -1.34 -12.75 11.56
C ASN A 126 -1.00 -11.89 12.80
N TYR A 127 -1.99 -11.24 13.41
CA TYR A 127 -1.81 -10.36 14.57
C TYR A 127 -1.82 -11.09 15.92
N GLU A 128 -2.21 -12.37 15.96
CA GLU A 128 -2.25 -13.18 17.19
C GLU A 128 -0.88 -13.73 17.60
N GLY A 129 0.19 -13.33 16.88
CA GLY A 129 1.58 -13.71 17.20
C GLY A 129 1.91 -15.19 17.00
N ARG A 130 0.97 -15.99 16.47
CA ARG A 130 1.14 -17.44 16.29
C ARG A 130 1.28 -17.82 14.82
N ASP A 131 2.44 -18.37 14.49
CA ASP A 131 2.67 -19.02 13.21
C ASP A 131 2.29 -20.50 13.29
N VAL A 132 1.01 -20.77 13.53
CA VAL A 132 0.47 -22.14 13.67
C VAL A 132 -0.72 -22.39 12.74
N ILE A 133 -0.70 -23.58 12.13
CA ILE A 133 -1.75 -24.14 11.30
C ILE A 133 -2.11 -25.52 11.84
N GLU A 134 -3.39 -25.87 11.88
CA GLU A 134 -3.87 -27.21 12.17
C GLU A 134 -4.48 -27.81 10.89
N ILE A 135 -4.18 -29.07 10.60
CA ILE A 135 -4.66 -29.71 9.37
C ILE A 135 -5.03 -31.18 9.59
N GLU A 136 -6.17 -31.59 9.04
CA GLU A 136 -6.55 -33.00 8.93
C GLU A 136 -5.53 -33.75 8.03
N PRO A 137 -5.05 -34.95 8.42
CA PRO A 137 -4.01 -35.64 7.67
C PRO A 137 -4.38 -35.92 6.21
N ASN A 138 -5.65 -36.22 5.93
CA ASN A 138 -6.14 -36.50 4.58
C ASN A 138 -6.42 -35.24 3.75
N LYS A 139 -6.06 -34.05 4.25
CA LYS A 139 -6.20 -32.76 3.55
C LYS A 139 -4.87 -32.16 3.13
N LEU A 140 -3.75 -32.75 3.54
CA LEU A 140 -2.41 -32.33 3.16
C LEU A 140 -2.19 -32.32 1.63
N ASP A 141 -2.83 -33.21 0.88
CA ASP A 141 -2.72 -33.27 -0.58
C ASP A 141 -3.76 -32.41 -1.32
N THR A 142 -4.47 -31.53 -0.61
CA THR A 142 -5.53 -30.67 -1.16
C THR A 142 -5.22 -29.17 -1.00
N SER A 143 -6.04 -28.31 -1.60
CA SER A 143 -6.00 -26.86 -1.42
C SER A 143 -6.24 -26.38 0.03
N THR A 144 -6.66 -27.27 0.94
CA THR A 144 -6.99 -26.92 2.34
C THR A 144 -5.79 -26.35 3.08
N ILE A 145 -4.59 -26.94 2.96
CA ILE A 145 -3.41 -26.40 3.68
C ILE A 145 -3.05 -24.99 3.20
N ALA A 146 -3.22 -24.69 1.92
CA ALA A 146 -3.02 -23.34 1.39
C ALA A 146 -4.13 -22.38 1.81
N HIS A 147 -5.37 -22.86 1.96
CA HIS A 147 -6.46 -22.07 2.52
C HIS A 147 -6.15 -21.61 3.95
N GLU A 148 -5.72 -22.54 4.81
CA GLU A 148 -5.39 -22.19 6.20
C GLU A 148 -4.18 -21.26 6.30
N VAL A 149 -3.13 -21.48 5.50
CA VAL A 149 -2.01 -20.52 5.45
C VAL A 149 -2.46 -19.15 4.94
N GLY A 150 -3.46 -19.09 4.06
CA GLY A 150 -4.06 -17.83 3.59
C GLY A 150 -4.63 -17.00 4.74
N HIS A 151 -5.34 -17.63 5.69
CA HIS A 151 -5.80 -16.96 6.91
C HIS A 151 -4.65 -16.43 7.76
N SER A 152 -3.61 -17.23 7.95
CA SER A 152 -2.41 -16.78 8.66
C SER A 152 -1.71 -15.61 7.97
N LEU A 153 -1.93 -15.43 6.66
CA LEU A 153 -1.44 -14.30 5.87
C LEU A 153 -2.49 -13.19 5.65
N SER A 154 -3.47 -13.09 6.55
CA SER A 154 -4.48 -12.02 6.61
C SER A 154 -5.58 -12.07 5.53
N LEU A 155 -5.84 -13.24 4.92
CA LEU A 155 -6.98 -13.41 4.02
C LEU A 155 -8.24 -13.85 4.77
N LYS A 156 -9.37 -13.20 4.50
CA LYS A 156 -10.70 -13.65 4.93
C LYS A 156 -11.27 -14.64 3.92
N HIS A 157 -12.34 -15.36 4.30
CA HIS A 157 -13.15 -16.03 3.28
C HIS A 157 -13.77 -14.98 2.38
N THR A 158 -13.86 -15.25 1.07
CA THR A 158 -14.51 -14.35 0.10
C THR A 158 -15.98 -14.05 0.45
N TYR A 159 -16.58 -14.92 1.27
CA TYR A 159 -17.97 -14.89 1.72
C TYR A 159 -18.14 -14.54 3.21
N SER A 160 -17.11 -14.11 3.92
CA SER A 160 -17.23 -13.69 5.33
C SER A 160 -16.94 -12.20 5.51
N GLY A 161 -17.98 -11.42 5.86
CA GLY A 161 -17.83 -10.12 6.50
C GLY A 161 -17.42 -10.25 7.98
N TRP A 162 -17.56 -9.19 8.77
CA TRP A 162 -17.16 -9.19 10.20
C TRP A 162 -18.06 -10.05 11.12
N ASP A 163 -19.31 -10.30 10.71
CA ASP A 163 -20.32 -10.95 11.55
C ASP A 163 -20.83 -12.29 10.98
N ASP A 164 -20.09 -12.93 10.06
CA ASP A 164 -20.54 -14.12 9.30
C ASP A 164 -21.87 -13.89 8.53
N GLU A 165 -22.29 -12.64 8.33
CA GLU A 165 -23.47 -12.27 7.56
C GLU A 165 -23.19 -12.28 6.05
N THR A 166 -24.24 -12.52 5.25
CA THR A 166 -24.17 -12.49 3.79
C THR A 166 -23.79 -11.10 3.29
N ILE A 167 -22.74 -11.03 2.47
CA ILE A 167 -22.11 -9.80 2.01
C ILE A 167 -22.94 -9.09 0.95
N ALA A 168 -22.94 -7.76 1.00
CA ALA A 168 -23.28 -6.89 -0.11
C ALA A 168 -22.07 -6.04 -0.51
N VAL A 169 -22.07 -5.51 -1.75
CA VAL A 169 -21.16 -4.43 -2.13
C VAL A 169 -21.41 -3.27 -1.16
N MET A 170 -20.40 -2.85 -0.41
CA MET A 170 -20.50 -1.61 0.35
C MET A 170 -19.63 -0.58 -0.35
N GLU A 171 -20.21 0.43 -0.98
CA GLU A 171 -19.39 1.57 -1.41
C GLU A 171 -18.97 2.38 -0.17
N GLY A 172 -17.68 2.40 0.14
CA GLY A 172 -17.10 3.41 1.04
C GLY A 172 -16.99 4.77 0.35
N SER A 173 -16.74 5.84 1.10
CA SER A 173 -16.52 7.18 0.55
C SER A 173 -15.33 7.27 -0.43
N SER A 174 -14.45 6.26 -0.41
CA SER A 174 -13.32 6.08 -1.34
C SER A 174 -13.57 5.04 -2.44
N GLY A 175 -14.80 4.49 -2.55
CA GLY A 175 -15.21 3.64 -3.67
C GLY A 175 -14.96 2.14 -3.54
N TYR A 176 -14.59 1.62 -2.36
CA TYR A 176 -14.21 0.21 -2.21
C TYR A 176 -14.81 -0.40 -0.95
N LYS A 177 -15.71 -1.40 -1.06
CA LYS A 177 -15.83 -2.53 -0.10
C LYS A 177 -16.45 -3.77 -0.79
N TYR A 178 -15.64 -4.81 -0.90
CA TYR A 178 -16.03 -6.19 -1.21
C TYR A 178 -16.00 -7.01 0.09
N GLY A 179 -16.65 -8.17 0.08
CA GLY A 179 -16.97 -8.93 1.29
C GLY A 179 -15.84 -9.37 2.20
N ASP A 180 -14.66 -9.61 1.63
CA ASP A 180 -13.44 -10.01 2.32
C ASP A 180 -12.42 -8.87 2.46
N ASN A 181 -12.84 -7.65 2.09
CA ASN A 181 -12.02 -6.45 1.97
C ASN A 181 -10.91 -6.54 0.92
N ILE A 182 -11.11 -7.27 -0.19
CA ILE A 182 -10.14 -7.39 -1.29
C ILE A 182 -10.77 -6.97 -2.61
N ILE A 183 -10.14 -5.99 -3.26
CA ILE A 183 -10.73 -5.23 -4.39
C ILE A 183 -11.05 -6.06 -5.65
N ASP A 184 -10.32 -7.14 -5.89
CA ASP A 184 -10.46 -7.96 -7.10
C ASP A 184 -11.13 -9.32 -6.84
N THR A 185 -11.67 -9.51 -5.64
CA THR A 185 -12.48 -10.70 -5.33
C THR A 185 -13.95 -10.36 -5.53
N PRO A 186 -14.67 -11.12 -6.39
CA PRO A 186 -16.10 -10.92 -6.54
C PRO A 186 -16.85 -11.18 -5.23
N VAL A 187 -17.99 -10.50 -5.06
CA VAL A 187 -18.91 -10.78 -3.94
C VAL A 187 -19.35 -12.24 -3.95
N ASP A 188 -19.23 -12.91 -2.81
CA ASP A 188 -19.54 -14.32 -2.63
C ASP A 188 -20.64 -14.53 -1.58
N PRO A 189 -21.78 -15.14 -1.94
CA PRO A 189 -22.89 -15.36 -1.02
C PRO A 189 -22.66 -16.57 -0.08
N GLY A 190 -21.57 -17.32 -0.25
CA GLY A 190 -21.24 -18.46 0.60
C GLY A 190 -22.06 -19.73 0.31
N GLU A 191 -22.69 -19.81 -0.87
CA GLU A 191 -23.60 -20.90 -1.22
C GLU A 191 -22.93 -22.00 -2.05
N ARG A 192 -22.22 -22.91 -1.37
CA ARG A 192 -21.53 -24.05 -2.03
C ARG A 192 -22.44 -24.92 -2.91
N ALA A 193 -23.74 -24.97 -2.63
CA ALA A 193 -24.70 -25.78 -3.39
C ALA A 193 -24.94 -25.27 -4.83
N ASN A 194 -24.57 -24.03 -5.11
CA ASN A 194 -24.77 -23.36 -6.40
C ASN A 194 -23.51 -23.36 -7.27
N PHE A 195 -22.56 -24.26 -7.00
CA PHE A 195 -21.45 -24.55 -7.90
C PHE A 195 -21.65 -25.89 -8.60
N ASP A 196 -21.66 -25.88 -9.92
CA ASP A 196 -21.68 -27.08 -10.78
C ASP A 196 -20.44 -27.05 -11.70
N ASP A 197 -19.63 -28.11 -11.66
CA ASP A 197 -18.34 -28.19 -12.38
C ASP A 197 -17.44 -26.96 -12.19
N CYS A 198 -17.30 -26.52 -10.93
CA CYS A 198 -16.53 -25.33 -10.50
C CYS A 198 -17.11 -23.96 -10.90
N GLU A 199 -18.17 -23.92 -11.71
CA GLU A 199 -18.79 -22.68 -12.16
C GLU A 199 -20.01 -22.33 -11.30
N TRP A 200 -20.20 -21.04 -11.03
CA TRP A 200 -21.37 -20.54 -10.33
C TRP A 200 -22.61 -20.63 -11.24
N ILE A 201 -23.66 -21.26 -10.73
CA ILE A 201 -24.95 -21.42 -11.42
C ILE A 201 -26.12 -20.76 -10.67
N GLY A 202 -25.83 -20.06 -9.58
CA GLY A 202 -26.81 -19.30 -8.83
C GLY A 202 -27.27 -18.05 -9.59
N SER A 203 -28.36 -17.45 -9.12
CA SER A 203 -28.92 -16.22 -9.69
C SER A 203 -29.38 -15.26 -8.60
N ASP A 204 -28.84 -15.42 -7.40
CA ASP A 204 -29.15 -14.55 -6.27
C ASP A 204 -28.42 -13.21 -6.45
N GLU A 205 -29.01 -12.17 -5.88
CA GLU A 205 -28.49 -10.80 -5.92
C GLU A 205 -28.17 -10.34 -4.48
N ASP A 206 -27.23 -9.42 -4.37
CA ASP A 206 -26.88 -8.77 -3.11
C ASP A 206 -27.93 -7.74 -2.66
N SER A 207 -27.69 -7.05 -1.53
CA SER A 207 -28.66 -6.06 -1.02
C SER A 207 -28.85 -4.83 -1.91
N ASN A 208 -27.95 -4.59 -2.88
CA ASN A 208 -28.03 -3.52 -3.86
C ASN A 208 -28.65 -3.98 -5.19
N GLY A 209 -28.95 -5.27 -5.35
CA GLY A 209 -29.50 -5.85 -6.57
C GLY A 209 -28.43 -6.21 -7.60
N GLU A 210 -27.16 -6.35 -7.18
CA GLU A 210 -26.10 -6.86 -8.04
C GLU A 210 -26.06 -8.39 -7.98
N GLU A 211 -26.03 -9.04 -9.15
CA GLU A 211 -25.94 -10.50 -9.23
C GLU A 211 -24.60 -10.99 -8.65
N TYR A 212 -24.66 -12.03 -7.82
CA TYR A 212 -23.44 -12.69 -7.34
C TYR A 212 -22.74 -13.45 -8.48
N ASP A 213 -21.42 -13.30 -8.56
CA ASP A 213 -20.55 -14.06 -9.47
C ASP A 213 -19.27 -14.54 -8.75
N PRO A 214 -19.40 -15.38 -7.71
CA PRO A 214 -18.25 -15.83 -6.93
C PRO A 214 -17.30 -16.70 -7.74
N ASP A 215 -16.01 -16.51 -7.52
CA ASP A 215 -14.96 -17.29 -8.17
C ASP A 215 -14.80 -18.66 -7.49
N GLY A 216 -15.38 -19.70 -8.09
CA GLY A 216 -15.28 -21.08 -7.63
C GLY A 216 -13.87 -21.67 -7.62
N PHE A 217 -12.90 -20.99 -8.25
CA PHE A 217 -11.49 -21.38 -8.29
C PHE A 217 -10.66 -20.68 -7.21
N ASN A 218 -11.20 -19.67 -6.52
CA ASN A 218 -10.47 -18.96 -5.47
C ASN A 218 -10.25 -19.87 -4.25
N ILE A 219 -9.02 -19.92 -3.75
CA ILE A 219 -8.64 -20.74 -2.59
C ILE A 219 -9.43 -20.35 -1.32
N MET A 220 -9.77 -19.08 -1.15
CA MET A 220 -10.51 -18.57 0.01
C MET A 220 -12.04 -18.64 -0.14
N GLY A 221 -12.55 -19.13 -1.29
CA GLY A 221 -13.98 -19.21 -1.57
C GLY A 221 -14.67 -20.52 -1.23
N LYS A 222 -15.99 -20.55 -1.43
CA LYS A 222 -16.86 -21.73 -1.21
C LYS A 222 -16.86 -22.76 -2.34
N GLY A 223 -16.08 -22.53 -3.40
CA GLY A 223 -15.86 -23.50 -4.47
C GLY A 223 -15.48 -24.89 -3.94
N GLN A 224 -15.73 -25.92 -4.75
CA GLN A 224 -15.38 -27.29 -4.35
C GLN A 224 -13.87 -27.41 -4.17
N ASN A 225 -13.39 -28.12 -3.14
CA ASN A 225 -11.97 -28.17 -2.80
C ASN A 225 -11.07 -28.65 -3.96
N GLU A 226 -11.60 -29.47 -4.87
CA GLU A 226 -10.93 -29.97 -6.07
C GLU A 226 -10.83 -28.95 -7.22
N CYS A 227 -11.61 -27.88 -7.17
CA CYS A 227 -11.62 -26.79 -8.15
C CYS A 227 -10.66 -25.65 -7.79
N ARG A 228 -10.44 -25.42 -6.49
CA ARG A 228 -9.67 -24.27 -6.01
C ARG A 228 -8.22 -24.36 -6.44
N ASP A 229 -7.74 -23.37 -7.19
CA ASP A 229 -6.43 -23.40 -7.83
C ASP A 229 -5.64 -22.08 -7.83
N LYS A 230 -6.20 -20.99 -7.29
CA LYS A 230 -5.56 -19.67 -7.32
C LYS A 230 -5.94 -18.75 -6.16
N PHE A 231 -5.07 -17.81 -5.88
CA PHE A 231 -5.38 -16.56 -5.21
C PHE A 231 -5.53 -15.45 -6.27
N SER A 232 -6.29 -14.41 -5.96
CA SER A 232 -6.37 -13.20 -6.79
C SER A 232 -5.07 -12.37 -6.71
N ASN A 233 -4.92 -11.36 -7.58
CA ASN A 233 -3.72 -10.53 -7.58
C ASN A 233 -3.64 -9.69 -6.31
N ALA A 234 -4.76 -9.15 -5.84
CA ALA A 234 -4.84 -8.38 -4.61
C ALA A 234 -4.61 -9.25 -3.37
N GLN A 235 -5.16 -10.48 -3.33
CA GLN A 235 -4.81 -11.47 -2.31
C GLN A 235 -3.30 -11.73 -2.25
N ASN A 236 -2.65 -11.90 -3.41
CA ASN A 236 -1.19 -12.08 -3.46
C ASN A 236 -0.42 -10.86 -2.92
N LYS A 237 -0.83 -9.64 -3.27
CA LYS A 237 -0.21 -8.41 -2.76
C LYS A 237 -0.35 -8.28 -1.24
N ARG A 238 -1.56 -8.52 -0.71
CA ARG A 238 -1.84 -8.54 0.73
C ARG A 238 -0.96 -9.55 1.47
N MET A 239 -0.93 -10.79 1.00
CA MET A 239 -0.12 -11.85 1.61
C MET A 239 1.38 -11.50 1.55
N LYS A 240 1.86 -10.99 0.41
CA LYS A 240 3.25 -10.54 0.28
C LYS A 240 3.57 -9.44 1.29
N ARG A 241 2.68 -8.46 1.49
CA ARG A 241 2.85 -7.43 2.54
C ARG A 241 2.98 -8.05 3.92
N ILE A 242 2.08 -8.96 4.29
CA ILE A 242 2.12 -9.62 5.61
C ILE A 242 3.42 -10.41 5.80
N VAL A 243 3.83 -11.21 4.82
CA VAL A 243 5.10 -11.95 4.85
C VAL A 243 6.28 -11.01 5.07
N GLN A 244 6.33 -9.89 4.34
CA GLN A 244 7.46 -8.96 4.38
C GLN A 244 7.50 -8.04 5.62
N THR A 245 6.37 -7.82 6.31
CA THR A 245 6.24 -6.81 7.38
C THR A 245 5.89 -7.38 8.75
N HIS A 246 5.04 -8.40 8.81
CA HIS A 246 4.57 -9.01 10.07
C HIS A 246 5.18 -10.38 10.32
N LYS A 247 5.55 -11.11 9.25
CA LYS A 247 6.05 -12.48 9.34
C LYS A 247 7.46 -12.65 8.78
N PHE A 248 8.23 -11.57 8.73
CA PHE A 248 9.61 -11.63 8.22
C PHE A 248 10.53 -12.49 9.10
N HIS A 249 10.16 -12.73 10.36
CA HIS A 249 10.87 -13.64 11.26
C HIS A 249 10.79 -15.11 10.87
N LEU A 250 9.87 -15.48 9.96
CA LEU A 250 9.78 -16.83 9.39
C LEU A 250 10.88 -17.15 8.38
N PHE A 251 11.72 -16.18 8.00
CA PHE A 251 12.83 -16.39 7.08
C PHE A 251 14.03 -15.51 7.45
N ASP A 252 15.21 -15.87 6.97
CA ASP A 252 16.46 -15.18 7.34
C ASP A 252 16.70 -13.93 6.49
N LYS A 253 15.82 -12.92 6.62
CA LYS A 253 15.92 -11.66 5.86
C LYS A 253 17.02 -10.74 6.38
N TYR A 254 17.10 -10.58 7.69
CA TYR A 254 17.99 -9.60 8.37
C TYR A 254 19.07 -10.26 9.24
N GLY A 255 19.22 -11.59 9.16
CA GLY A 255 20.04 -12.36 10.08
C GLY A 255 19.18 -13.18 11.05
N SER A 256 19.70 -14.36 11.41
CA SER A 256 18.97 -15.30 12.27
C SER A 256 18.57 -14.65 13.60
N ASN A 257 17.26 -14.62 13.81
CA ASN A 257 16.59 -14.05 14.97
C ASN A 257 16.88 -12.56 15.21
N GLN A 258 16.82 -11.73 14.16
CA GLN A 258 17.11 -10.30 14.26
C GLN A 258 16.09 -9.43 13.53
N ASN A 259 15.74 -8.31 14.17
CA ASN A 259 15.06 -7.20 13.52
C ASN A 259 15.99 -6.44 12.56
N PRO A 260 15.43 -5.73 11.56
CA PRO A 260 16.21 -4.83 10.74
C PRO A 260 16.76 -3.64 11.55
N ASN A 261 17.97 -3.25 11.20
CA ASN A 261 18.65 -2.04 11.67
C ASN A 261 19.59 -1.52 10.58
N CYS A 262 20.27 -0.42 10.84
CA CYS A 262 21.17 0.22 9.87
C CYS A 262 22.42 -0.60 9.47
N SER A 263 22.71 -1.72 10.15
CA SER A 263 23.84 -2.60 9.84
C SER A 263 23.49 -3.85 9.04
N ASN A 264 22.23 -4.32 9.09
CA ASN A 264 21.78 -5.58 8.48
C ASN A 264 20.63 -5.42 7.47
N SER A 265 20.12 -4.21 7.23
CA SER A 265 19.10 -3.91 6.23
C SER A 265 19.63 -2.94 5.15
N PRO A 266 19.13 -3.00 3.91
CA PRO A 266 19.35 -1.92 2.95
C PRO A 266 18.87 -0.57 3.51
N LYS A 267 19.48 0.51 3.02
CA LYS A 267 19.17 1.87 3.45
C LYS A 267 18.34 2.60 2.42
N VAL A 268 17.36 3.35 2.89
CA VAL A 268 16.63 4.32 2.09
C VAL A 268 17.55 5.50 1.78
N THR A 269 17.68 5.80 0.49
CA THR A 269 18.55 6.88 -0.03
C THR A 269 17.81 7.83 -0.98
N SER A 270 16.60 7.46 -1.39
CA SER A 270 15.68 8.27 -2.19
C SER A 270 14.57 8.79 -1.31
N TYR A 271 14.30 10.10 -1.43
CA TYR A 271 13.37 10.82 -0.57
C TYR A 271 12.46 11.73 -1.41
N PRO A 272 11.20 11.98 -0.98
CA PRO A 272 10.58 11.42 0.22
C PRO A 272 10.29 9.92 0.06
N SER A 273 10.39 9.17 1.16
CA SER A 273 9.87 7.80 1.24
C SER A 273 8.56 7.83 2.01
N ARG A 274 7.57 7.03 1.58
CA ARG A 274 6.27 6.93 2.23
C ARG A 274 5.95 5.50 2.65
N GLU A 275 5.23 5.36 3.74
CA GLU A 275 4.53 4.14 4.16
C GLU A 275 3.08 4.54 4.48
N GLN A 276 2.15 3.98 3.72
CA GLN A 276 0.72 4.26 3.80
C GLN A 276 -0.07 3.04 4.29
N PHE A 277 0.61 1.93 4.62
CA PHE A 277 0.02 0.71 5.17
C PHE A 277 -1.09 0.05 4.33
N ASN A 278 -1.27 0.43 3.06
CA ASN A 278 -2.26 -0.14 2.15
C ASN A 278 -1.91 -1.56 1.73
N TYR A 279 -2.83 -2.50 1.88
CA TYR A 279 -2.60 -3.88 1.45
C TYR A 279 -2.26 -4.06 -0.03
N GLU A 280 -2.80 -3.19 -0.90
CA GLU A 280 -2.73 -3.35 -2.36
C GLU A 280 -1.57 -2.60 -3.03
N ASP A 281 -0.81 -1.86 -2.23
CA ASP A 281 0.39 -1.21 -2.70
C ASP A 281 1.54 -2.21 -2.78
N GLU A 282 2.42 -2.00 -3.75
CA GLU A 282 3.68 -2.75 -3.81
C GLU A 282 4.48 -2.53 -2.52
N VAL A 283 4.96 -3.63 -1.95
CA VAL A 283 5.74 -3.58 -0.72
C VAL A 283 7.14 -3.08 -1.05
N SER A 284 7.59 -2.03 -0.35
CA SER A 284 8.97 -1.54 -0.44
C SER A 284 9.97 -2.65 -0.12
N ASP A 285 11.13 -2.67 -0.80
CA ASP A 285 12.25 -3.56 -0.47
C ASP A 285 12.70 -3.41 1.00
N THR A 286 12.46 -2.23 1.57
CA THR A 286 12.67 -1.92 2.99
C THR A 286 11.39 -1.28 3.52
N PRO A 287 10.41 -2.08 3.99
CA PRO A 287 9.17 -1.56 4.55
C PRO A 287 9.33 -1.25 6.04
N TRP A 288 8.33 -0.60 6.64
CA TRP A 288 8.16 -0.65 8.10
C TRP A 288 7.79 -2.09 8.50
N VAL A 289 8.33 -2.56 9.62
CA VAL A 289 8.11 -3.94 10.09
C VAL A 289 7.76 -3.98 11.57
N GLN A 290 7.13 -5.05 12.03
CA GLN A 290 6.91 -5.30 13.46
C GLN A 290 8.23 -5.49 14.20
N ASP A 291 8.29 -5.13 15.48
CA ASP A 291 9.40 -5.49 16.37
C ASP A 291 9.27 -6.96 16.84
N ALA A 292 9.35 -7.89 15.90
CA ALA A 292 9.01 -9.30 16.09
C ALA A 292 9.88 -10.05 17.14
N PHE A 293 11.02 -9.50 17.53
CA PHE A 293 11.97 -10.15 18.45
C PHE A 293 12.06 -9.53 19.84
N ASN A 294 11.47 -8.35 20.06
CA ASN A 294 11.44 -7.71 21.37
C ASN A 294 10.02 -7.60 21.95
N ASP A 295 8.98 -7.80 21.12
CA ASP A 295 7.59 -7.89 21.56
C ASP A 295 7.13 -9.36 21.52
N ASP A 296 6.70 -9.86 22.67
CA ASP A 296 6.61 -11.31 22.85
C ASP A 296 5.28 -11.92 22.35
N GLU A 297 4.20 -11.13 22.16
CA GLU A 297 2.85 -11.72 21.93
C GLU A 297 1.86 -10.90 21.06
N PHE A 298 2.12 -9.63 20.74
CA PHE A 298 1.19 -8.79 19.96
C PHE A 298 1.92 -7.81 19.03
N SER A 299 1.27 -7.41 17.95
CA SER A 299 1.83 -6.56 16.90
C SER A 299 0.83 -5.49 16.46
N TRP A 300 1.31 -4.43 15.81
CA TRP A 300 0.41 -3.50 15.14
C TRP A 300 -0.40 -4.27 14.09
N LYS A 301 -1.72 -4.09 14.08
CA LYS A 301 -2.62 -4.68 13.10
C LYS A 301 -2.77 -3.73 11.91
N LEU A 302 -2.82 -4.28 10.70
CA LEU A 302 -3.30 -3.56 9.53
C LEU A 302 -4.76 -3.94 9.31
N ASP A 303 -5.64 -2.95 9.18
CA ASP A 303 -7.03 -3.15 8.82
C ASP A 303 -7.62 -1.82 8.34
N PHE A 304 -8.83 -1.83 7.80
CA PHE A 304 -9.54 -0.61 7.38
C PHE A 304 -10.27 0.08 8.54
N ASP A 305 -10.39 -0.56 9.70
CA ASP A 305 -10.95 0.01 10.93
C ASP A 305 -10.19 -0.52 12.17
N THR A 306 -10.63 -0.13 13.36
CA THR A 306 -10.03 -0.58 14.63
C THR A 306 -10.80 -1.72 15.30
N SER A 307 -11.79 -2.32 14.62
CA SER A 307 -12.68 -3.41 15.08
C SER A 307 -13.52 -3.18 16.34
N SER A 308 -13.13 -2.25 17.21
CA SER A 308 -13.75 -2.06 18.52
C SER A 308 -14.50 -0.73 18.61
N SER A 309 -15.68 -0.76 19.24
CA SER A 309 -16.55 0.43 19.26
C SER A 309 -16.07 1.49 20.26
N SER A 310 -16.25 2.76 19.90
CA SER A 310 -15.93 3.93 20.75
C SER A 310 -14.43 4.10 21.08
N THR A 311 -13.56 3.71 20.16
CA THR A 311 -12.12 3.94 20.24
C THR A 311 -11.52 3.91 18.83
N GLY A 312 -10.29 4.39 18.65
CA GLY A 312 -9.58 4.29 17.36
C GLY A 312 -10.19 5.14 16.24
N ALA A 313 -9.63 5.01 15.03
CA ALA A 313 -10.19 5.56 13.80
C ALA A 313 -11.26 4.63 13.19
N ASN A 314 -12.28 5.20 12.55
CA ASN A 314 -13.32 4.44 11.86
C ASN A 314 -12.94 4.08 10.41
N GLU A 315 -12.05 4.82 9.79
CA GLU A 315 -11.61 4.67 8.39
C GLU A 315 -10.13 5.13 8.30
N PRO A 316 -9.35 4.61 7.34
CA PRO A 316 -7.97 5.08 7.08
C PRO A 316 -7.92 6.58 6.78
N TYR A 317 -6.72 7.17 6.91
CA TYR A 317 -6.51 8.53 6.40
C TYR A 317 -6.54 8.54 4.87
N GLU A 318 -5.94 7.54 4.26
CA GLU A 318 -5.97 7.31 2.81
C GLU A 318 -5.91 5.82 2.46
N GLY A 319 -6.31 5.46 1.24
CA GLY A 319 -6.23 4.09 0.75
C GLY A 319 -7.17 3.11 1.47
N GLN A 320 -6.68 1.92 1.79
CA GLN A 320 -7.51 0.76 2.17
C GLN A 320 -7.29 0.27 3.60
N SER A 321 -6.17 0.60 4.23
CA SER A 321 -5.84 0.13 5.56
C SER A 321 -4.84 1.05 6.23
N PHE A 322 -4.87 1.05 7.56
CA PHE A 322 -3.93 1.78 8.40
C PHE A 322 -3.40 0.86 9.50
N ALA A 323 -2.30 1.25 10.14
CA ALA A 323 -1.76 0.51 11.26
C ALA A 323 -2.45 0.93 12.57
N HIS A 324 -2.86 -0.02 13.40
CA HIS A 324 -3.40 0.28 14.71
C HIS A 324 -3.08 -0.78 15.76
N ILE A 325 -3.20 -0.39 17.02
CA ILE A 325 -3.22 -1.29 18.16
C ILE A 325 -4.69 -1.52 18.52
N ASP A 326 -5.14 -2.77 18.52
CA ASP A 326 -6.44 -3.15 19.07
C ASP A 326 -6.28 -3.50 20.55
N SER A 327 -6.58 -2.53 21.41
CA SER A 327 -6.46 -2.63 22.86
C SER A 327 -7.44 -3.60 23.51
N SER A 328 -8.46 -4.06 22.77
CA SER A 328 -9.48 -4.97 23.27
C SER A 328 -9.06 -6.44 23.19
N HIS A 329 -7.95 -6.72 22.51
CA HIS A 329 -7.44 -8.07 22.31
C HIS A 329 -7.03 -8.75 23.62
N GLU A 330 -7.37 -10.02 23.77
CA GLU A 330 -7.15 -10.79 25.00
C GLU A 330 -5.68 -11.10 25.32
N PHE A 331 -4.77 -10.86 24.37
CA PHE A 331 -3.32 -11.02 24.53
C PHE A 331 -2.62 -9.74 24.97
N LEU A 332 -3.36 -8.64 25.14
CA LEU A 332 -2.82 -7.39 25.66
C LEU A 332 -3.07 -7.23 27.15
N SER A 333 -2.00 -6.95 27.87
CA SER A 333 -1.99 -6.60 29.28
C SER A 333 -1.76 -5.10 29.51
N ASP A 334 -2.16 -4.62 30.68
CA ASP A 334 -1.92 -3.24 31.10
C ASP A 334 -0.41 -2.92 31.06
N ASN A 335 -0.06 -1.83 30.38
CA ASN A 335 1.31 -1.32 30.17
C ASN A 335 2.18 -2.10 29.18
N ASP A 336 1.60 -3.02 28.41
CA ASP A 336 2.31 -3.59 27.26
C ASP A 336 2.70 -2.48 26.28
N GLU A 337 3.89 -2.63 25.71
CA GLU A 337 4.45 -1.73 24.70
C GLU A 337 4.59 -2.54 23.42
N ILE A 338 4.15 -1.95 22.31
CA ILE A 338 4.17 -2.59 20.99
C ILE A 338 4.89 -1.64 20.04
N ALA A 339 5.89 -2.12 19.33
CA ALA A 339 6.71 -1.31 18.45
C ALA A 339 6.66 -1.78 16.99
N MET A 340 6.70 -0.80 16.08
CA MET A 340 7.08 -1.03 14.69
C MET A 340 8.36 -0.25 14.37
N LEU A 341 9.21 -0.83 13.55
CA LEU A 341 10.53 -0.33 13.21
C LEU A 341 10.52 0.18 11.78
N SER A 342 11.10 1.37 11.57
CA SER A 342 11.29 1.90 10.24
C SER A 342 12.43 1.20 9.50
N PRO A 343 12.55 1.41 8.18
CA PRO A 343 13.80 1.22 7.47
C PRO A 343 14.94 2.05 8.06
N CYS A 344 16.18 1.72 7.70
CA CYS A 344 17.30 2.62 7.94
C CYS A 344 17.32 3.73 6.89
N TYR A 345 17.42 4.98 7.33
CA TYR A 345 17.52 6.17 6.48
C TYR A 345 18.95 6.70 6.45
N ASP A 346 19.55 6.80 5.25
CA ASP A 346 20.85 7.46 5.08
C ASP A 346 20.65 8.97 4.93
N ILE A 347 20.96 9.70 6.00
CA ILE A 347 20.95 11.18 6.03
C ILE A 347 22.37 11.75 6.16
N THR A 348 23.39 11.00 5.73
CA THR A 348 24.81 11.37 5.87
C THR A 348 25.18 12.64 5.09
N ASN A 349 24.60 12.83 3.91
CA ASN A 349 24.86 13.99 3.06
C ASN A 349 23.58 14.79 2.85
N LYS A 350 22.84 15.04 3.94
CA LYS A 350 21.58 15.79 3.95
C LYS A 350 21.74 17.04 4.82
N ASP A 351 21.05 18.11 4.45
CA ASP A 351 21.00 19.38 5.20
C ASP A 351 19.63 19.64 5.81
N PHE A 352 18.66 18.80 5.45
CA PHE A 352 17.31 18.79 6.00
C PHE A 352 16.84 17.34 6.09
N ALA A 353 16.22 17.00 7.22
CA ALA A 353 15.49 15.76 7.40
C ALA A 353 14.27 15.97 8.30
N GLU A 354 13.16 15.33 7.96
CA GLU A 354 11.89 15.43 8.66
C GLU A 354 11.12 14.12 8.54
N VAL A 355 10.39 13.77 9.59
CA VAL A 355 9.35 12.74 9.54
C VAL A 355 7.99 13.35 9.84
N ARG A 356 7.02 13.05 8.97
CA ARG A 356 5.61 13.38 9.12
C ARG A 356 4.82 12.08 9.22
N PHE A 357 3.81 12.02 10.09
CA PHE A 357 2.85 10.91 10.10
C PHE A 357 1.48 11.37 10.59
N ARG A 358 0.43 10.63 10.22
CA ARG A 358 -0.94 10.84 10.70
C ARG A 358 -1.19 9.92 11.90
N TYR A 359 -1.93 10.42 12.90
CA TYR A 359 -2.34 9.62 14.04
C TYR A 359 -3.77 9.91 14.45
N HIS A 360 -4.44 8.87 14.98
CA HIS A 360 -5.77 8.96 15.57
C HIS A 360 -5.78 8.24 16.92
N MET A 361 -6.32 8.90 17.93
CA MET A 361 -6.29 8.47 19.34
C MET A 361 -7.60 8.91 20.01
N TYR A 362 -8.63 8.10 19.88
CA TYR A 362 -9.95 8.31 20.47
C TYR A 362 -10.23 7.14 21.43
N GLY A 363 -10.76 7.40 22.62
CA GLY A 363 -11.07 6.34 23.59
C GLY A 363 -10.62 6.66 25.00
N SER A 364 -11.36 6.16 25.99
CA SER A 364 -11.10 6.43 27.42
C SER A 364 -9.86 5.72 27.96
N ASP A 365 -9.44 4.66 27.29
CA ASP A 365 -8.36 3.76 27.70
C ASP A 365 -7.13 3.93 26.81
N ILE A 366 -7.06 5.02 26.04
CA ILE A 366 -5.88 5.38 25.27
C ILE A 366 -4.69 5.55 26.22
N GLY A 367 -3.62 4.81 25.93
CA GLY A 367 -2.33 4.95 26.59
C GLY A 367 -1.48 6.03 25.92
N GLU A 368 -0.32 5.65 25.40
CA GLU A 368 0.67 6.60 24.86
C GLU A 368 1.17 6.16 23.49
N LEU A 369 1.34 7.10 22.56
CA LEU A 369 2.01 6.91 21.29
C LEU A 369 3.30 7.72 21.28
N THR A 370 4.41 7.07 20.98
CA THR A 370 5.75 7.67 21.00
C THR A 370 6.48 7.39 19.70
N LEU A 371 7.10 8.43 19.13
CA LEU A 371 8.09 8.30 18.05
C LEU A 371 9.48 8.45 18.65
N GLU A 372 10.35 7.50 18.33
CA GLU A 372 11.74 7.47 18.81
C GLU A 372 12.73 7.29 17.66
N ILE A 373 13.99 7.65 17.90
CA ILE A 373 15.10 7.52 16.95
C ILE A 373 16.31 6.85 17.57
N THR A 374 17.00 6.05 16.77
CA THR A 374 18.31 5.46 17.11
C THR A 374 19.37 5.83 16.08
N GLU A 375 20.60 6.00 16.57
CA GLU A 375 21.82 6.24 15.76
C GLU A 375 22.83 5.08 15.92
N ASP A 376 22.47 4.05 16.69
CA ASP A 376 23.38 3.00 17.13
C ASP A 376 22.79 1.59 16.98
N ASN A 377 21.99 1.40 15.94
CA ASN A 377 21.34 0.13 15.57
C ASN A 377 20.41 -0.41 16.68
N GLY A 378 19.65 0.48 17.31
CA GLY A 378 18.63 0.12 18.30
C GLY A 378 19.19 -0.19 19.70
N LEU A 379 20.47 0.10 19.97
CA LEU A 379 21.03 -0.05 21.32
C LEU A 379 20.50 1.02 22.28
N ASN A 380 20.29 2.24 21.78
CA ASN A 380 19.65 3.34 22.50
C ASN A 380 18.61 4.02 21.60
N TRP A 381 17.47 4.34 22.21
CA TRP A 381 16.37 5.07 21.59
C TRP A 381 16.14 6.40 22.30
N ASN A 382 16.04 7.47 21.52
CA ASN A 382 15.73 8.81 22.02
C ASN A 382 14.31 9.19 21.60
N GLU A 383 13.49 9.64 22.55
CA GLU A 383 12.17 10.18 22.27
C GLU A 383 12.26 11.46 21.44
N LEU A 384 11.53 11.47 20.32
CA LEU A 384 11.36 12.64 19.46
C LEU A 384 10.02 13.35 19.72
N TRP A 385 8.97 12.56 19.96
CA TRP A 385 7.62 13.05 20.09
C TRP A 385 6.76 12.03 20.83
N SER A 386 5.81 12.51 21.64
CA SER A 386 4.84 11.66 22.33
C SER A 386 3.48 12.34 22.48
N LYS A 387 2.42 11.52 22.52
CA LYS A 387 1.06 11.89 22.91
C LYS A 387 0.48 10.83 23.83
N SER A 388 -0.22 11.30 24.85
CA SER A 388 -0.78 10.46 25.92
C SER A 388 -2.27 10.76 26.10
N GLY A 389 -3.08 9.72 26.25
CA GLY A 389 -4.52 9.79 26.44
C GLY A 389 -5.30 10.22 25.18
N GLU A 390 -6.62 10.30 25.32
CA GLU A 390 -7.54 10.70 24.25
C GLU A 390 -7.15 12.05 23.63
N GLN A 391 -6.96 12.08 22.31
CA GLN A 391 -6.66 13.28 21.51
C GLN A 391 -7.82 13.67 20.58
N HIS A 392 -8.74 12.74 20.28
CA HIS A 392 -9.84 12.91 19.34
C HIS A 392 -11.17 12.62 20.03
N SER A 393 -12.25 13.29 19.61
CA SER A 393 -13.57 13.20 20.30
C SER A 393 -14.48 12.08 19.78
N SER A 394 -14.13 11.46 18.66
CA SER A 394 -14.88 10.37 18.02
C SER A 394 -14.01 9.67 16.96
N GLY A 395 -14.38 8.45 16.55
CA GLY A 395 -13.71 7.73 15.46
C GLY A 395 -13.81 8.38 14.07
N ASN A 396 -14.73 9.33 13.90
CA ASN A 396 -14.88 10.13 12.67
C ASN A 396 -14.14 11.49 12.74
N SER A 397 -13.34 11.73 13.78
CA SER A 397 -12.59 12.98 13.87
C SER A 397 -11.51 12.98 12.78
N SER A 398 -11.22 14.14 12.19
CA SER A 398 -10.09 14.24 11.26
C SER A 398 -8.80 13.80 11.94
N TRP A 399 -8.00 13.01 11.23
CA TRP A 399 -6.68 12.59 11.66
C TRP A 399 -5.78 13.78 11.98
N SER A 400 -5.00 13.66 13.05
CA SER A 400 -4.00 14.67 13.42
C SER A 400 -2.66 14.39 12.75
N THR A 401 -1.88 15.43 12.46
CA THR A 401 -0.53 15.31 11.91
C THR A 401 0.52 15.55 12.97
N ALA A 402 1.53 14.69 13.02
CA ALA A 402 2.78 14.96 13.72
C ALA A 402 3.88 15.22 12.68
N THR A 403 4.59 16.34 12.83
CA THR A 403 5.73 16.72 11.98
C THR A 403 6.94 16.99 12.87
N ILE A 404 8.01 16.24 12.68
CA ILE A 404 9.21 16.26 13.52
C ILE A 404 10.44 16.50 12.64
N SER A 405 11.16 17.61 12.89
CA SER A 405 12.49 17.84 12.31
C SER A 405 13.52 16.88 12.93
N LEU A 406 14.33 16.30 12.06
CA LEU A 406 15.44 15.41 12.38
C LEU A 406 16.80 16.09 12.11
N ASP A 407 16.84 17.42 11.96
CA ASP A 407 18.04 18.15 11.57
C ASP A 407 19.21 17.99 12.55
N HIS A 408 18.92 17.69 13.82
CA HIS A 408 19.94 17.38 14.82
C HIS A 408 20.71 16.08 14.52
N TYR A 409 20.11 15.17 13.75
CA TYR A 409 20.62 13.84 13.47
C TYR A 409 21.28 13.72 12.08
N LEU A 410 21.36 14.82 11.32
CA LEU A 410 22.03 14.88 10.01
C LEU A 410 23.48 14.40 10.10
N GLY A 411 24.00 13.88 8.98
CA GLY A 411 25.37 13.39 8.91
C GLY A 411 25.55 11.93 9.35
N LYS A 412 24.45 11.21 9.58
CA LYS A 412 24.44 9.83 10.08
C LYS A 412 23.40 8.98 9.36
N ASP A 413 23.45 7.68 9.63
CA ASP A 413 22.32 6.79 9.39
C ASP A 413 21.40 6.80 10.62
N VAL A 414 20.09 6.81 10.40
CA VAL A 414 19.11 6.81 11.48
C VAL A 414 18.02 5.78 11.22
N GLN A 415 17.45 5.26 12.29
CA GLN A 415 16.25 4.43 12.24
C GLN A 415 15.24 4.98 13.26
N LEU A 416 13.97 4.92 12.92
CA LEU A 416 12.86 5.33 13.76
C LEU A 416 12.12 4.10 14.28
N ARG A 417 11.41 4.27 15.39
CA ARG A 417 10.36 3.34 15.80
C ARG A 417 9.15 4.10 16.32
N LEU A 418 7.98 3.54 16.08
CA LEU A 418 6.73 3.98 16.67
C LEU A 418 6.32 2.96 17.72
N THR A 419 6.17 3.43 18.96
CA THR A 419 5.80 2.59 20.11
C THR A 419 4.46 3.05 20.64
N GLY A 420 3.52 2.13 20.74
CA GLY A 420 2.25 2.34 21.43
C GLY A 420 2.25 1.59 22.75
N LYS A 421 1.96 2.31 23.83
CA LYS A 421 1.81 1.77 25.18
C LYS A 421 0.33 1.62 25.50
N VAL A 422 -0.10 0.42 25.86
CA VAL A 422 -1.47 0.11 26.23
C VAL A 422 -1.70 0.54 27.68
N LYS A 423 -2.79 1.27 27.97
CA LYS A 423 -3.15 1.66 29.34
C LYS A 423 -3.83 0.52 30.11
N GLY A 424 -4.49 -0.38 29.40
CA GLY A 424 -5.39 -1.41 29.94
C GLY A 424 -6.87 -1.08 29.67
N GLY A 425 -7.65 -2.10 29.30
CA GLY A 425 -9.06 -1.97 28.88
C GLY A 425 -9.21 -1.86 27.35
N GLY A 426 -10.41 -2.17 26.84
CA GLY A 426 -10.66 -2.29 25.39
C GLY A 426 -11.14 -1.02 24.69
N LYS A 427 -10.69 0.18 25.12
CA LYS A 427 -11.01 1.47 24.47
C LYS A 427 -9.77 2.36 24.31
N GLY A 428 -8.66 1.74 23.96
CA GLY A 428 -7.33 2.31 23.88
C GLY A 428 -6.66 2.16 22.52
N ASP A 429 -7.45 2.06 21.46
CA ASP A 429 -6.94 1.83 20.11
C ASP A 429 -6.23 3.07 19.57
N ILE A 430 -4.97 2.89 19.22
CA ILE A 430 -4.10 3.92 18.67
C ILE A 430 -3.85 3.61 17.21
N SER A 431 -4.13 4.56 16.32
CA SER A 431 -4.01 4.39 14.88
C SER A 431 -2.94 5.33 14.30
N VAL A 432 -2.18 4.84 13.32
CA VAL A 432 -1.14 5.58 12.58
C VAL A 432 -1.28 5.31 11.08
N ASP A 433 -1.05 6.35 10.28
CA ASP A 433 -1.13 6.28 8.82
C ASP A 433 -0.18 7.32 8.14
N ASP A 434 0.03 7.22 6.82
CA ASP A 434 0.79 8.15 5.95
C ASP A 434 2.10 8.64 6.59
N ILE A 435 3.01 7.70 6.91
CA ILE A 435 4.34 8.02 7.39
C ILE A 435 5.20 8.46 6.20
N LYS A 436 5.65 9.71 6.21
CA LYS A 436 6.53 10.29 5.22
C LYS A 436 7.85 10.70 5.85
N PHE A 437 8.94 10.15 5.33
CA PHE A 437 10.29 10.59 5.66
C PHE A 437 10.84 11.43 4.51
N SER A 438 11.13 12.69 4.78
CA SER A 438 11.67 13.65 3.82
C SER A 438 13.11 13.96 4.21
N ALA A 439 14.05 13.85 3.25
CA ALA A 439 15.40 14.36 3.46
C ALA A 439 15.98 14.92 2.17
N SER A 440 16.52 16.12 2.26
CA SER A 440 17.19 16.77 1.15
C SER A 440 18.61 17.13 1.55
N GLY A 441 19.53 16.93 0.63
CA GLY A 441 20.92 17.23 0.82
C GLY A 441 21.43 18.07 -0.31
N ASP A 442 22.05 19.17 0.05
CA ASP A 442 22.83 19.95 -0.84
C ASP A 442 24.27 19.44 -0.74
N THR A 443 24.83 19.00 -1.87
CA THR A 443 26.28 18.86 -2.00
C THR A 443 26.92 20.25 -2.00
N GLY A 444 26.82 20.99 -0.89
CA GLY A 444 27.56 22.23 -0.63
C GLY A 444 27.39 23.38 -1.63
N GLY A 445 26.17 23.78 -1.93
CA GLY A 445 25.84 25.09 -2.42
C GLY A 445 24.35 25.39 -2.33
N ASN A 446 23.98 26.32 -1.44
CA ASN A 446 22.83 27.22 -1.55
C ASN A 446 22.38 27.42 -3.01
N GLY A 447 21.54 26.52 -3.50
CA GLY A 447 21.52 26.16 -4.91
C GLY A 447 20.15 25.69 -5.31
N SER A 448 19.51 26.53 -6.11
CA SER A 448 18.55 26.21 -7.16
C SER A 448 18.32 24.70 -7.41
N GLN A 449 17.24 24.17 -6.83
CA GLN A 449 16.66 22.86 -7.16
C GLN A 449 15.67 23.05 -8.30
N THR A 450 15.57 22.10 -9.23
CA THR A 450 14.55 22.11 -10.29
C THR A 450 13.76 20.81 -10.26
N ILE A 451 12.44 20.94 -10.19
CA ILE A 451 11.46 19.85 -10.21
C ILE A 451 10.58 19.97 -11.46
N SER A 452 10.10 18.83 -11.96
CA SER A 452 9.12 18.76 -13.05
C SER A 452 7.99 17.83 -12.64
N ILE A 453 6.75 18.31 -12.74
CA ILE A 453 5.53 17.64 -12.29
C ILE A 453 4.59 17.58 -13.50
N ALA A 454 4.16 16.39 -13.89
CA ALA A 454 3.12 16.18 -14.88
C ALA A 454 1.75 16.08 -14.19
N ILE A 455 0.67 16.31 -14.94
CA ILE A 455 -0.69 15.93 -14.53
C ILE A 455 -0.74 14.40 -14.30
N GLN A 456 -1.33 13.94 -13.20
CA GLN A 456 -1.25 12.53 -12.78
C GLN A 456 -2.58 11.78 -12.88
N SER A 457 -3.71 12.49 -12.88
CA SER A 457 -5.06 11.93 -12.96
C SER A 457 -5.97 12.79 -13.86
N GLY A 458 -7.05 12.20 -14.38
CA GLY A 458 -8.03 12.94 -15.17
C GLY A 458 -8.78 14.03 -14.40
N SER A 459 -8.83 13.92 -13.07
CA SER A 459 -9.38 14.98 -12.22
C SER A 459 -8.38 16.10 -11.89
N ASP A 460 -7.17 16.07 -12.47
CA ASP A 460 -6.15 17.09 -12.28
C ASP A 460 -6.10 18.12 -13.41
N ASP A 461 -6.79 17.92 -14.52
CA ASP A 461 -7.08 18.95 -15.50
C ASP A 461 -8.57 18.96 -15.87
N ALA A 462 -9.08 20.15 -16.18
CA ALA A 462 -10.52 20.33 -16.35
C ALA A 462 -10.83 21.56 -17.19
N GLU A 463 -12.00 21.52 -17.83
CA GLU A 463 -12.57 22.64 -18.56
C GLU A 463 -13.91 23.01 -17.96
N GLU A 464 -14.14 24.29 -17.69
CA GLU A 464 -15.43 24.79 -17.23
C GLU A 464 -16.03 25.74 -18.25
N MET A 465 -17.26 25.46 -18.70
CA MET A 465 -17.97 26.34 -19.61
C MET A 465 -18.49 27.58 -18.89
N VAL A 466 -17.94 28.76 -19.20
CA VAL A 466 -18.24 30.05 -18.55
C VAL A 466 -19.74 30.41 -18.58
N SER A 467 -20.47 29.94 -19.60
CA SER A 467 -21.89 30.26 -19.77
C SER A 467 -22.85 29.45 -18.89
N SER A 468 -22.44 28.25 -18.48
CA SER A 468 -23.28 27.29 -17.75
C SER A 468 -22.72 26.85 -16.41
N GLY A 469 -21.40 26.98 -16.19
CA GLY A 469 -20.69 26.41 -15.05
C GLY A 469 -20.32 24.93 -15.23
N GLU A 470 -20.74 24.29 -16.32
CA GLU A 470 -20.53 22.84 -16.52
C GLU A 470 -19.03 22.51 -16.62
N VAL A 471 -18.57 21.56 -15.79
CA VAL A 471 -17.16 21.12 -15.73
C VAL A 471 -16.98 19.76 -16.43
N ASN A 472 -16.02 19.70 -17.34
CA ASN A 472 -15.59 18.47 -18.01
C ASN A 472 -14.21 18.04 -17.51
N LEU A 473 -14.11 16.81 -17.02
CA LEU A 473 -12.89 16.17 -16.49
C LEU A 473 -12.34 15.08 -17.42
N SER A 474 -12.88 14.96 -18.64
CA SER A 474 -12.63 13.80 -19.50
C SER A 474 -12.46 14.16 -20.97
N SER A 475 -12.28 15.45 -21.25
CA SER A 475 -11.97 15.91 -22.61
C SER A 475 -10.59 15.39 -23.02
N SER A 476 -10.41 15.05 -24.30
CA SER A 476 -9.09 14.66 -24.84
C SER A 476 -8.16 15.85 -25.04
N ASP A 477 -8.72 17.04 -25.01
CA ASP A 477 -8.11 18.32 -25.33
C ASP A 477 -8.52 19.37 -24.28
N LEU A 478 -7.64 20.34 -24.09
CA LEU A 478 -7.85 21.52 -23.27
C LEU A 478 -7.93 22.74 -24.18
N GLU A 479 -9.12 23.28 -24.36
CA GLU A 479 -9.36 24.51 -25.10
C GLU A 479 -9.06 25.70 -24.20
N LEU A 480 -7.88 26.27 -24.40
CA LEU A 480 -7.47 27.49 -23.72
C LEU A 480 -8.31 28.67 -24.27
N VAL A 481 -9.50 28.80 -23.68
CA VAL A 481 -10.59 29.78 -23.87
C VAL A 481 -11.67 29.39 -24.87
N GLU A 482 -11.42 29.40 -26.18
CA GLU A 482 -12.47 29.15 -27.18
C GLU A 482 -12.44 27.70 -27.67
N GLU A 483 -13.59 27.04 -27.67
CA GLU A 483 -13.78 25.79 -28.42
C GLU A 483 -13.84 26.06 -29.94
N SER A 484 -13.12 25.22 -30.68
CA SER A 484 -13.04 25.22 -32.14
C SER A 484 -14.39 25.32 -32.84
N GLY A 485 -14.64 26.49 -33.45
CA GLY A 485 -15.80 26.74 -34.31
C GLY A 485 -17.06 27.23 -33.60
N SER A 486 -16.99 27.61 -32.31
CA SER A 486 -18.11 28.21 -31.59
C SER A 486 -17.69 29.35 -30.67
N SER A 487 -17.89 30.60 -31.12
CA SER A 487 -17.76 31.84 -30.32
C SER A 487 -18.71 31.95 -29.11
N ALA A 488 -19.42 30.87 -28.75
CA ALA A 488 -20.40 30.82 -27.68
C ALA A 488 -20.00 29.86 -26.54
N LYS A 489 -18.82 29.24 -26.62
CA LYS A 489 -18.29 28.33 -25.61
C LYS A 489 -16.94 28.84 -25.12
N GLU A 490 -16.97 29.93 -24.36
CA GLU A 490 -15.80 30.35 -23.58
C GLU A 490 -15.63 29.38 -22.42
N GLN A 491 -14.40 28.94 -22.19
CA GLN A 491 -14.02 28.04 -21.13
C GLN A 491 -12.98 28.64 -20.19
N LEU A 492 -13.00 28.19 -18.94
CA LEU A 492 -11.88 28.26 -18.02
C LEU A 492 -11.16 26.92 -18.03
N VAL A 493 -9.83 26.94 -17.97
CA VAL A 493 -9.02 25.71 -17.88
C VAL A 493 -8.33 25.65 -16.53
N GLY A 494 -8.53 24.54 -15.84
CA GLY A 494 -7.89 24.20 -14.56
C GLY A 494 -6.75 23.19 -14.77
N LEU A 495 -5.62 23.41 -14.11
CA LEU A 495 -4.47 22.49 -14.12
C LEU A 495 -3.93 22.33 -12.70
N ARG A 496 -4.00 21.13 -12.13
CA ARG A 496 -3.54 20.77 -10.79
C ARG A 496 -2.31 19.87 -10.89
N PHE A 497 -1.20 20.35 -10.35
CA PHE A 497 0.05 19.59 -10.27
C PHE A 497 0.23 19.09 -8.84
N ASP A 498 -0.07 17.81 -8.61
CA ASP A 498 -0.02 17.21 -7.28
C ASP A 498 1.40 16.98 -6.77
N ASN A 499 1.54 16.89 -5.43
CA ASN A 499 2.78 16.53 -4.75
C ASN A 499 3.98 17.39 -5.21
N ALA A 500 3.85 18.72 -5.08
CA ALA A 500 4.84 19.63 -5.67
C ALA A 500 6.26 19.45 -5.09
N ASN A 501 6.40 18.90 -3.90
CA ASN A 501 7.68 18.68 -3.22
C ASN A 501 8.52 19.96 -3.08
N ILE A 502 7.85 21.05 -2.68
CA ILE A 502 8.44 22.37 -2.46
C ILE A 502 8.31 22.72 -0.97
N PRO A 503 9.42 22.90 -0.23
CA PRO A 503 9.36 23.33 1.17
C PRO A 503 8.58 24.63 1.33
N ALA A 504 7.86 24.75 2.45
CA ALA A 504 7.23 26.01 2.83
C ALA A 504 8.25 27.15 2.89
N ASP A 505 7.84 28.34 2.46
CA ASP A 505 8.67 29.54 2.37
C ASP A 505 9.92 29.44 1.46
N ALA A 506 10.04 28.40 0.62
CA ALA A 506 11.11 28.32 -0.38
C ALA A 506 11.08 29.53 -1.34
N THR A 507 12.25 29.99 -1.75
CA THR A 507 12.38 31.08 -2.72
C THR A 507 12.23 30.52 -4.14
N ILE A 508 11.15 30.88 -4.82
CA ILE A 508 10.91 30.44 -6.20
C ILE A 508 11.72 31.29 -7.18
N GLU A 509 12.62 30.64 -7.90
CA GLU A 509 13.50 31.28 -8.87
C GLU A 509 12.84 31.37 -10.26
N SER A 510 12.13 30.32 -10.67
CA SER A 510 11.29 30.30 -11.88
C SER A 510 10.20 29.22 -11.81
N ALA A 511 9.09 29.42 -12.51
CA ALA A 511 8.08 28.39 -12.73
C ALA A 511 7.50 28.49 -14.15
N THR A 512 7.36 27.39 -14.89
CA THR A 512 6.76 27.39 -16.23
C THR A 512 5.97 26.12 -16.49
N ILE A 513 4.87 26.22 -17.23
CA ILE A 513 4.12 25.06 -17.73
C ILE A 513 4.47 24.87 -19.21
N GLN A 514 4.79 23.63 -19.58
CA GLN A 514 4.96 23.19 -20.97
C GLN A 514 3.72 22.43 -21.41
N PHE A 515 3.06 22.93 -22.45
CA PHE A 515 1.95 22.25 -23.11
C PHE A 515 2.42 21.46 -24.34
N THR A 516 1.56 20.56 -24.80
CA THR A 516 1.67 19.85 -26.07
C THR A 516 0.50 20.25 -26.94
N VAL A 517 0.77 20.59 -28.21
CA VAL A 517 -0.30 20.96 -29.16
C VAL A 517 -1.16 19.74 -29.48
N ASP A 518 -2.46 19.79 -29.20
CA ASP A 518 -3.42 18.81 -29.73
C ASP A 518 -3.90 19.23 -31.12
N ALA A 519 -4.36 20.48 -31.27
CA ALA A 519 -4.81 21.02 -32.56
C ALA A 519 -4.13 22.34 -32.96
N THR A 520 -4.20 22.65 -34.26
CA THR A 520 -3.51 23.81 -34.81
C THR A 520 -4.37 25.06 -34.79
N ASN A 521 -4.01 26.04 -33.96
CA ASN A 521 -4.67 27.35 -33.89
C ASN A 521 -3.67 28.47 -34.19
N THR A 522 -4.06 29.37 -35.10
CA THR A 522 -3.20 30.48 -35.59
C THR A 522 -3.74 31.87 -35.24
N GLY A 523 -4.90 31.91 -34.56
CA GLY A 523 -5.52 33.15 -34.09
C GLY A 523 -4.69 33.86 -33.02
N ASN A 524 -4.97 35.14 -32.84
CA ASN A 524 -4.43 35.88 -31.69
C ASN A 524 -5.10 35.36 -30.43
N THR A 525 -4.30 35.02 -29.42
CA THR A 525 -4.78 34.50 -28.14
C THR A 525 -4.12 35.29 -27.01
N ASN A 526 -4.91 35.70 -26.02
CA ASN A 526 -4.43 36.43 -24.85
C ASN A 526 -5.02 35.78 -23.60
N LEU A 527 -4.17 35.15 -22.82
CA LEU A 527 -4.51 34.39 -21.63
C LEU A 527 -4.04 35.13 -20.37
N THR A 528 -4.76 34.92 -19.28
CA THR A 528 -4.38 35.32 -17.93
C THR A 528 -4.37 34.07 -17.07
N ILE A 529 -3.23 33.84 -16.40
CA ILE A 529 -3.00 32.69 -15.55
C ILE A 529 -3.03 33.16 -14.10
N TYR A 530 -3.86 32.52 -13.29
CA TYR A 530 -3.93 32.65 -11.84
C TYR A 530 -3.53 31.34 -11.18
N GLY A 531 -3.20 31.36 -9.89
CA GLY A 531 -3.20 30.17 -9.06
C GLY A 531 -4.51 30.06 -8.28
N HIS A 532 -4.91 28.85 -7.93
CA HIS A 532 -5.91 28.64 -6.88
C HIS A 532 -5.25 28.93 -5.52
N TYR A 533 -5.75 29.92 -4.79
CA TYR A 533 -5.24 30.41 -3.51
C TYR A 533 -5.52 29.45 -2.34
N SER A 534 -5.19 28.17 -2.51
CA SER A 534 -5.24 27.14 -1.46
C SER A 534 -3.84 26.78 -0.95
N GLY A 535 -3.78 26.24 0.27
CA GLY A 535 -2.56 25.66 0.84
C GLY A 535 -2.22 24.32 0.19
N ASN A 536 -3.25 23.53 -0.07
CA ASN A 536 -3.23 22.32 -0.87
C ASN A 536 -4.59 22.23 -1.57
N SER A 537 -4.63 22.07 -2.89
CA SER A 537 -5.89 22.10 -3.65
C SER A 537 -6.47 20.70 -3.78
N ASP A 538 -7.77 20.55 -3.61
CA ASP A 538 -8.48 19.33 -4.01
C ASP A 538 -8.46 19.16 -5.54
N THR A 539 -8.66 17.93 -6.02
CA THR A 539 -8.87 17.64 -7.45
C THR A 539 -10.12 18.37 -7.97
N PHE A 540 -10.24 18.50 -9.29
CA PHE A 540 -11.45 19.05 -9.90
C PHE A 540 -12.61 18.07 -9.80
N SER A 541 -13.83 18.60 -9.69
CA SER A 541 -15.07 17.81 -9.64
C SER A 541 -15.99 18.17 -10.80
N SER A 542 -16.95 17.28 -11.13
CA SER A 542 -17.99 17.57 -12.13
C SER A 542 -19.12 18.47 -11.61
N SER A 543 -18.92 19.09 -10.44
CA SER A 543 -19.86 20.07 -9.90
C SER A 543 -19.81 21.34 -10.74
N ASP A 544 -20.96 21.94 -11.00
CA ASP A 544 -21.01 23.23 -11.69
C ASP A 544 -20.18 24.28 -10.93
N ASP A 545 -19.47 25.13 -11.68
CA ASP A 545 -18.64 26.25 -11.22
C ASP A 545 -17.38 25.85 -10.40
N ASP A 546 -16.94 24.58 -10.41
CA ASP A 546 -15.79 24.10 -9.60
C ASP A 546 -14.48 24.85 -9.86
N ILE A 547 -14.24 25.34 -11.08
CA ILE A 547 -13.04 26.12 -11.44
C ILE A 547 -13.26 27.60 -11.12
N SER A 548 -14.40 28.18 -11.47
CA SER A 548 -14.65 29.62 -11.27
C SER A 548 -14.87 30.02 -9.81
N ASP A 549 -15.38 29.12 -8.96
CA ASP A 549 -15.56 29.39 -7.52
C ASP A 549 -14.26 29.29 -6.71
N ARG A 550 -13.20 28.72 -7.29
CA ARG A 550 -11.88 28.61 -6.62
C ARG A 550 -11.29 30.00 -6.37
N PRO A 551 -10.96 30.36 -5.11
CA PRO A 551 -10.34 31.64 -4.79
C PRO A 551 -9.03 31.83 -5.56
N LEU A 552 -8.87 32.94 -6.28
CA LEU A 552 -7.66 33.20 -7.07
C LEU A 552 -6.54 33.85 -6.25
N THR A 553 -5.29 33.57 -6.61
CA THR A 553 -4.12 34.30 -6.11
C THR A 553 -4.22 35.79 -6.48
N SER A 554 -3.61 36.64 -5.65
CA SER A 554 -3.49 38.07 -5.98
C SER A 554 -2.52 38.31 -7.14
N ALA A 555 -1.48 37.48 -7.27
CA ALA A 555 -0.58 37.43 -8.40
C ALA A 555 -1.25 36.76 -9.61
N SER A 556 -1.00 37.29 -10.80
CA SER A 556 -1.38 36.69 -12.07
C SER A 556 -0.34 37.00 -13.15
N VAL A 557 -0.34 36.21 -14.22
CA VAL A 557 0.59 36.36 -15.35
C VAL A 557 -0.20 36.39 -16.64
N ASN A 558 0.01 37.42 -17.45
CA ASN A 558 -0.54 37.50 -18.80
C ASN A 558 0.36 36.72 -19.77
N TRP A 559 -0.26 35.95 -20.67
CA TRP A 559 0.42 35.16 -21.68
C TRP A 559 -0.23 35.37 -23.06
N THR A 560 0.56 35.78 -24.03
CA THR A 560 0.16 35.82 -25.44
C THR A 560 0.90 34.69 -26.15
N PRO A 561 0.36 33.45 -26.18
CA PRO A 561 1.04 32.34 -26.84
C PRO A 561 1.24 32.60 -28.32
N GLU A 562 2.42 32.25 -28.82
CA GLU A 562 2.70 32.23 -30.25
C GLU A 562 1.81 31.19 -30.95
N VAL A 563 1.86 31.17 -32.28
CA VAL A 563 1.06 30.25 -33.10
C VAL A 563 1.43 28.79 -32.81
N TRP A 564 0.41 27.93 -32.65
CA TRP A 564 0.54 26.48 -32.52
C TRP A 564 0.16 25.84 -33.88
N ASP A 565 1.15 25.57 -34.73
CA ASP A 565 0.94 25.13 -36.12
C ASP A 565 1.31 23.67 -36.39
N VAL A 566 1.73 22.93 -35.36
CA VAL A 566 2.15 21.53 -35.48
C VAL A 566 1.69 20.73 -34.26
N ILE A 567 0.77 19.79 -34.51
CA ILE A 567 0.29 18.78 -33.56
C ILE A 567 1.46 18.00 -32.94
N GLY A 568 1.40 17.75 -31.64
CA GLY A 568 2.42 17.07 -30.84
C GLY A 568 3.65 17.91 -30.53
N ARG A 569 3.69 19.20 -30.90
CA ARG A 569 4.85 20.06 -30.62
C ARG A 569 4.89 20.45 -29.14
N LYS A 570 6.09 20.35 -28.55
CA LYS A 570 6.44 20.91 -27.23
C LYS A 570 7.64 21.83 -27.37
N SER A 571 7.42 23.12 -27.65
CA SER A 571 8.48 24.11 -27.83
C SER A 571 8.27 25.32 -26.91
N ASN A 572 9.12 26.35 -27.07
CA ASN A 572 8.97 27.60 -26.32
C ASN A 572 7.68 28.36 -26.68
N ASN A 573 7.04 28.07 -27.82
CA ASN A 573 5.77 28.68 -28.21
C ASN A 573 4.59 28.15 -27.38
N GLU A 574 4.68 26.90 -26.94
CA GLU A 574 3.70 26.19 -26.11
C GLU A 574 4.06 26.23 -24.62
N LYS A 575 4.99 27.11 -24.23
CA LYS A 575 5.46 27.27 -22.85
C LYS A 575 4.98 28.59 -22.29
N THR A 576 4.49 28.57 -21.05
CA THR A 576 4.06 29.79 -20.36
C THR A 576 5.25 30.72 -20.11
N PRO A 577 5.00 32.02 -19.86
CA PRO A 577 5.96 32.89 -19.19
C PRO A 577 6.25 32.39 -17.77
N ASP A 578 7.20 33.03 -17.10
CA ASP A 578 7.55 32.72 -15.72
C ASP A 578 6.38 33.00 -14.76
N LEU A 579 5.90 31.94 -14.10
CA LEU A 579 4.78 31.90 -13.16
C LEU A 579 5.23 32.05 -11.70
N LYS A 580 6.52 32.31 -11.43
CA LYS A 580 7.07 32.30 -10.06
C LYS A 580 6.29 33.14 -9.05
N SER A 581 5.70 34.27 -9.45
CA SER A 581 4.97 35.14 -8.51
C SER A 581 3.71 34.47 -7.98
N ILE A 582 3.07 33.64 -8.81
CA ILE A 582 1.90 32.84 -8.43
C ILE A 582 2.35 31.75 -7.46
N VAL A 583 3.37 30.96 -7.83
CA VAL A 583 3.87 29.86 -7.00
C VAL A 583 4.42 30.37 -5.67
N GLN A 584 5.16 31.50 -5.67
CA GLN A 584 5.68 32.11 -4.45
C GLN A 584 4.55 32.55 -3.49
N GLU A 585 3.43 33.04 -4.02
CA GLU A 585 2.28 33.39 -3.19
C GLU A 585 1.68 32.17 -2.48
N LEU A 586 1.67 31.01 -3.14
CA LEU A 586 1.16 29.76 -2.58
C LEU A 586 2.12 29.15 -1.54
N VAL A 587 3.42 29.08 -1.86
CA VAL A 587 4.47 28.50 -1.01
C VAL A 587 4.67 29.28 0.30
N ASN A 588 4.32 30.57 0.31
CA ASN A 588 4.39 31.43 1.49
C ASN A 588 3.16 31.29 2.42
N LYS A 589 2.18 30.44 2.08
CA LYS A 589 1.01 30.24 2.95
C LYS A 589 1.39 29.40 4.15
N SER A 590 0.89 29.76 5.33
CA SER A 590 1.08 28.96 6.55
C SER A 590 0.39 27.59 6.50
N THR A 591 -0.47 27.35 5.51
CA THR A 591 -1.15 26.09 5.25
C THR A 591 -0.46 25.28 4.15
N TRP A 592 0.66 25.76 3.61
CA TRP A 592 1.45 25.05 2.61
C TRP A 592 2.25 23.93 3.29
N ASP A 593 2.10 22.71 2.81
CA ASP A 593 2.94 21.55 3.10
C ASP A 593 3.83 21.22 1.88
N THR A 594 4.92 20.48 2.08
CA THR A 594 5.88 20.15 1.03
C THR A 594 5.23 19.38 -0.13
N ASP A 595 4.21 18.54 0.13
CA ASP A 595 3.45 17.80 -0.89
C ASP A 595 2.19 18.52 -1.38
N SER A 596 2.03 19.81 -1.10
CA SER A 596 0.87 20.55 -1.58
C SER A 596 0.80 20.58 -3.10
N ALA A 597 -0.41 20.49 -3.64
CA ALA A 597 -0.66 20.67 -5.06
C ALA A 597 -0.55 22.15 -5.45
N VAL A 598 0.03 22.42 -6.63
CA VAL A 598 -0.02 23.73 -7.28
C VAL A 598 -1.11 23.69 -8.34
N THR A 599 -2.17 24.47 -8.17
CA THR A 599 -3.26 24.56 -9.17
C THR A 599 -3.24 25.91 -9.86
N PHE A 600 -3.31 25.90 -11.19
CA PHE A 600 -3.45 27.07 -12.04
C PHE A 600 -4.83 27.12 -12.69
N ILE A 601 -5.32 28.34 -12.91
CA ILE A 601 -6.58 28.62 -13.59
C ILE A 601 -6.30 29.59 -14.72
N ILE A 602 -6.68 29.21 -15.93
CA ILE A 602 -6.42 29.93 -17.17
C ILE A 602 -7.75 30.47 -17.71
N SER A 603 -7.74 31.75 -18.08
CA SER A 603 -8.87 32.46 -18.69
C SER A 603 -8.35 33.42 -19.76
N GLY A 604 -9.19 34.02 -20.59
CA GLY A 604 -8.72 34.99 -21.58
C GLY A 604 -9.63 35.17 -22.79
N GLU A 605 -9.01 35.42 -23.94
CA GLU A 605 -9.64 35.54 -25.26
C GLU A 605 -8.81 34.79 -26.32
N GLY A 606 -9.46 34.25 -27.35
CA GLY A 606 -8.82 33.50 -28.43
C GLY A 606 -8.77 32.00 -28.16
N GLU A 607 -7.87 31.29 -28.84
CA GLU A 607 -7.92 29.82 -28.90
C GLU A 607 -6.52 29.20 -28.95
N ARG A 608 -6.27 28.20 -28.12
CA ARG A 608 -5.16 27.22 -28.24
C ARG A 608 -5.65 25.89 -27.70
N GLU A 609 -5.43 24.81 -28.42
CA GLU A 609 -5.86 23.46 -28.02
C GLU A 609 -4.63 22.63 -27.60
N ALA A 610 -4.59 22.25 -26.32
CA ALA A 610 -3.53 21.44 -25.74
C ALA A 610 -4.00 20.02 -25.45
N GLU A 611 -3.09 19.06 -25.41
CA GLU A 611 -3.40 17.72 -24.90
C GLU A 611 -3.78 17.78 -23.42
N SER A 612 -4.85 17.09 -23.04
CA SER A 612 -5.22 16.81 -21.65
C SER A 612 -4.54 15.54 -21.13
N TYR A 613 -4.85 15.14 -19.90
CA TYR A 613 -4.49 13.83 -19.36
C TYR A 613 -5.11 12.67 -20.17
N GLU A 614 -6.38 12.78 -20.59
CA GLU A 614 -7.09 11.76 -21.40
C GLU A 614 -6.63 11.72 -22.86
N GLY A 615 -5.85 12.71 -23.29
CA GLY A 615 -5.31 12.82 -24.64
C GLY A 615 -4.22 11.80 -24.95
N THR A 616 -3.24 12.21 -25.74
CA THR A 616 -2.11 11.37 -26.13
C THR A 616 -1.22 11.06 -24.92
N GLU A 617 -0.88 9.78 -24.70
CA GLU A 617 0.04 9.34 -23.64
C GLU A 617 1.37 10.12 -23.67
N GLY A 618 1.73 10.74 -22.54
CA GLY A 618 2.90 11.60 -22.41
C GLY A 618 2.72 12.98 -23.03
N GLY A 619 1.49 13.36 -23.40
CA GLY A 619 1.06 14.64 -23.96
C GLY A 619 0.67 15.68 -22.90
N GLU A 620 0.37 15.24 -21.69
CA GLU A 620 -0.13 16.07 -20.59
C GLU A 620 0.78 17.26 -20.26
N ALA A 621 0.18 18.30 -19.66
CA ALA A 621 0.91 19.50 -19.24
C ALA A 621 1.97 19.15 -18.17
N VAL A 622 3.13 19.81 -18.26
CA VAL A 622 4.23 19.63 -17.29
C VAL A 622 4.65 20.97 -16.69
N LEU A 623 4.49 21.10 -15.38
CA LEU A 623 5.00 22.21 -14.58
C LEU A 623 6.47 21.98 -14.24
N THR A 624 7.34 22.94 -14.53
CA THR A 624 8.74 22.94 -14.09
C THR A 624 8.96 24.12 -13.15
N ILE A 625 9.44 23.84 -11.94
CA ILE A 625 9.74 24.87 -10.93
C ILE A 625 11.19 24.77 -10.53
N THR A 626 11.83 25.92 -10.42
CA THR A 626 13.17 26.06 -9.86
C THR A 626 13.07 26.88 -8.58
N TYR A 627 13.59 26.39 -7.47
CA TYR A 627 13.54 27.04 -6.16
C TYR A 627 14.84 26.89 -5.37
N SER A 628 15.09 27.77 -4.40
CA SER A 628 16.15 27.66 -3.40
C SER A 628 15.59 27.78 -1.99
N ASN A 629 16.27 27.14 -1.03
CA ASN A 629 15.91 27.16 0.38
C ASN A 629 16.56 28.34 1.12
#